data_AF-A0A1E7FSC8-F1
#
_entry.id   AF-A0A1E7FSC8-F1
#
_cell.length_a   1.000
_cell.length_b   1.000
_cell.length_c   1.000
_cell.angle_alpha   90.00
_cell.angle_beta   90.00
_cell.angle_gamma   90.00
#
_symmetry.space_group_name_H-M   'P 1'
#
loop_
_entity.id
_entity.type
_entity.pdbx_description
1 polymer ?
#
loop_
_entity_poly.entity_id
_entity_poly.type
_entity_poly.pdbx_seq_one_letter_code
_entity_poly.pdbx_strand_id
1 'polypeptide(L)'
;MLNVTFVTWGALQERMLTRRYPRHTGDYFTYSYALVFSNRLWTLIMSSFLMWYLKPRLSRSTVIYEYSFPSISNMLSSWCQYEALRYVSFPATTLFKSFKLGPVMLMGKLIGNKQYPVYDYCVALVIGCGIAIFMSSTDDLRFSFSQDYLGNTETDSAKWTGVMLLSFYLFFDSFTSQFQSRLFQRHLDLSIVELMFATSAFSTVLSAVTLVHTKELSPAYAFVMEHSEIHLHFFMFSICSTIGQLFIFYTIKNFGAVVFTLMMTARILLSIALSCILYGHPISNVGYLGLALVVVAVLYRIKKKAEGQQLIRWQGMDDDKGKELVHEWHEHLDM
;
A
#
# COMPACT_ATOMS: atom_id res chain seq x y z
N MET A 1 -6.96 -12.25 -1.12
CA MET A 1 -7.85 -11.07 -1.20
C MET A 1 -7.06 -9.77 -1.43
N LEU A 2 -6.25 -9.28 -0.47
CA LEU A 2 -5.44 -8.05 -0.62
C LEU A 2 -4.69 -7.97 -1.96
N ASN A 3 -3.97 -9.05 -2.33
CA ASN A 3 -3.15 -9.09 -3.54
C ASN A 3 -3.98 -8.98 -4.81
N VAL A 4 -5.13 -9.65 -4.84
CA VAL A 4 -6.07 -9.63 -5.98
C VAL A 4 -6.64 -8.23 -6.15
N THR A 5 -7.09 -7.60 -5.06
CA THR A 5 -7.64 -6.24 -5.11
C THR A 5 -6.64 -5.22 -5.64
N PHE A 6 -5.38 -5.26 -5.20
CA PHE A 6 -4.37 -4.32 -5.69
C PHE A 6 -3.93 -4.58 -7.13
N VAL A 7 -3.91 -5.85 -7.57
CA VAL A 7 -3.61 -6.18 -8.97
C VAL A 7 -4.75 -5.70 -9.88
N THR A 8 -6.00 -5.96 -9.48
CA THR A 8 -7.18 -5.45 -10.21
C THR A 8 -7.22 -3.92 -10.22
N TRP A 9 -6.87 -3.27 -9.10
CA TRP A 9 -6.77 -1.81 -9.01
C TRP A 9 -5.70 -1.24 -9.95
N GLY A 10 -4.50 -1.85 -9.98
CA GLY A 10 -3.41 -1.45 -10.88
C GLY A 10 -3.78 -1.62 -12.36
N ALA A 11 -4.38 -2.75 -12.71
CA ALA A 11 -4.83 -3.02 -14.08
C ALA A 11 -5.96 -2.07 -14.52
N LEU A 12 -6.90 -1.73 -13.62
CA LEU A 12 -7.93 -0.73 -13.89
C LEU A 12 -7.34 0.67 -14.06
N GLN A 13 -6.38 1.05 -13.22
CA GLN A 13 -5.70 2.34 -13.34
C GLN A 13 -4.96 2.45 -14.67
N GLU A 14 -4.18 1.44 -15.04
CA GLU A 14 -3.45 1.39 -16.30
C GLU A 14 -4.42 1.47 -17.48
N ARG A 15 -5.52 0.71 -17.45
CA ARG A 15 -6.54 0.74 -18.50
C ARG A 15 -7.28 2.08 -18.62
N MET A 16 -7.46 2.82 -17.53
CA MET A 16 -8.05 4.17 -17.56
C MET A 16 -7.08 5.21 -18.12
N LEU A 17 -5.77 5.05 -17.90
CA LEU A 17 -4.75 5.99 -18.36
C LEU A 17 -4.27 5.71 -19.81
N THR A 18 -4.34 4.46 -20.28
CA THR A 18 -3.82 4.05 -21.61
C THR A 18 -4.89 3.92 -22.69
N ARG A 19 -6.18 3.81 -22.34
CA ARG A 19 -7.25 3.61 -23.31
C ARG A 19 -7.71 4.96 -23.88
N ARG A 20 -7.71 5.07 -25.21
CA ARG A 20 -8.32 6.20 -25.92
C ARG A 20 -9.85 6.09 -25.79
N TYR A 21 -10.50 7.16 -25.34
CA TYR A 21 -11.95 7.23 -25.29
C TYR A 21 -12.46 7.64 -26.68
N PRO A 22 -13.18 6.76 -27.41
CA PRO A 22 -13.52 7.03 -28.79
C PRO A 22 -14.89 7.71 -28.83
N ARG A 23 -14.92 9.02 -29.07
CA ARG A 23 -15.98 9.51 -29.97
C ARG A 23 -15.66 10.73 -30.83
N HIS A 24 -14.74 11.64 -30.47
CA HIS A 24 -14.44 12.77 -31.38
C HIS A 24 -12.97 13.18 -31.57
N THR A 25 -12.04 12.92 -30.63
CA THR A 25 -10.62 13.33 -30.80
C THR A 25 -9.60 12.21 -30.60
N GLY A 26 -9.97 11.12 -29.91
CA GLY A 26 -9.01 10.07 -29.55
C GLY A 26 -8.06 10.49 -28.42
N ASP A 27 -8.43 11.50 -27.64
CA ASP A 27 -7.62 12.07 -26.57
C ASP A 27 -7.52 11.13 -25.36
N TYR A 28 -6.36 11.16 -24.71
CA TYR A 28 -6.09 10.45 -23.46
C TYR A 28 -6.70 11.21 -22.28
N PHE A 29 -7.11 10.51 -21.23
CA PHE A 29 -7.44 11.14 -19.96
C PHE A 29 -6.16 11.66 -19.30
N THR A 30 -5.84 12.93 -19.49
CA THR A 30 -4.59 13.56 -19.02
C THR A 30 -4.71 14.15 -17.61
N TYR A 31 -5.91 14.25 -17.04
CA TYR A 31 -6.18 14.93 -15.77
C TYR A 31 -5.93 14.04 -14.53
N SER A 32 -4.66 13.78 -14.23
CA SER A 32 -4.24 12.90 -13.13
C SER A 32 -4.73 13.40 -11.75
N TYR A 33 -4.78 14.71 -11.51
CA TYR A 33 -5.23 15.25 -10.22
C TYR A 33 -6.74 15.10 -10.02
N ALA A 34 -7.52 15.25 -11.09
CA ALA A 34 -8.97 15.02 -11.06
C ALA A 34 -9.30 13.54 -10.79
N LEU A 35 -8.49 12.60 -11.31
CA LEU A 35 -8.61 11.17 -11.02
C LEU A 35 -8.41 10.89 -9.53
N VAL A 36 -7.34 11.45 -8.94
CA VAL A 36 -7.00 11.27 -7.54
C VAL A 36 -8.09 11.87 -6.65
N PHE A 37 -8.55 13.08 -6.95
CA PHE A 37 -9.66 13.71 -6.24
C PHE A 37 -10.93 12.85 -6.31
N SER A 38 -11.34 12.41 -7.50
CA SER A 38 -12.52 11.56 -7.71
C SER A 38 -12.44 10.26 -6.90
N ASN A 39 -11.28 9.59 -6.90
CA ASN A 39 -11.05 8.38 -6.11
C ASN A 39 -11.19 8.63 -4.60
N ARG A 40 -10.63 9.73 -4.10
CA ARG A 40 -10.71 10.11 -2.67
C ARG A 40 -12.15 10.48 -2.28
N LEU A 41 -12.86 11.22 -3.14
CA LEU A 41 -14.26 11.57 -2.95
C LEU A 41 -15.15 10.33 -2.89
N TRP A 42 -14.98 9.39 -3.83
CA TRP A 42 -15.75 8.14 -3.81
C TRP A 42 -15.43 7.27 -2.61
N THR A 43 -14.16 7.20 -2.19
CA THR A 43 -13.79 6.52 -0.95
C THR A 43 -14.49 7.17 0.25
N LEU A 44 -14.56 8.50 0.30
CA LEU A 44 -15.29 9.23 1.33
C LEU A 44 -16.78 8.85 1.32
N ILE A 45 -17.44 8.89 0.16
CA ILE A 45 -18.86 8.52 0.02
C ILE A 45 -19.10 7.09 0.51
N MET A 46 -18.29 6.14 0.05
CA MET A 46 -18.43 4.72 0.43
C MET A 46 -18.13 4.49 1.90
N SER A 47 -17.11 5.15 2.47
CA SER A 47 -16.82 5.09 3.91
C SER A 47 -17.94 5.69 4.75
N SER A 48 -18.60 6.75 4.27
CA SER A 48 -19.76 7.38 4.92
C SER A 48 -20.97 6.46 4.91
N PHE A 49 -21.24 5.82 3.76
CA PHE A 49 -22.27 4.80 3.65
C PHE A 49 -22.00 3.63 4.60
N LEU A 50 -20.75 3.18 4.70
CA LEU A 50 -20.35 2.10 5.58
C LEU A 50 -20.48 2.48 7.07
N MET A 51 -20.18 3.74 7.44
CA MET A 51 -20.46 4.27 8.78
C MET A 51 -21.96 4.28 9.10
N TRP A 52 -22.78 4.70 8.14
CA TRP A 52 -24.23 4.74 8.32
C TRP A 52 -24.84 3.34 8.46
N TYR A 53 -24.38 2.38 7.66
CA TYR A 53 -24.89 1.01 7.65
C TYR A 53 -24.41 0.20 8.85
N LEU A 54 -23.10 0.19 9.14
CA LEU A 54 -22.52 -0.62 10.22
C LEU A 54 -22.66 0.03 11.60
N LYS A 55 -23.01 1.32 11.66
CA LYS A 55 -23.10 2.14 12.89
C LYS A 55 -22.00 1.80 13.91
N PRO A 56 -20.72 1.83 13.51
CA PRO A 56 -19.63 1.53 14.43
C PRO A 56 -19.66 2.54 15.59
N ARG A 57 -19.33 2.08 16.80
CA ARG A 57 -19.18 2.98 17.95
C ARG A 57 -18.05 3.97 17.64
N LEU A 58 -18.40 5.25 17.54
CA LEU A 58 -17.43 6.34 17.39
C LEU A 58 -16.52 6.36 18.61
N SER A 59 -15.20 6.42 18.39
CA SER A 59 -14.25 6.55 19.47
C SER A 59 -14.43 7.90 20.16
N ARG A 60 -14.74 7.89 21.46
CA ARG A 60 -14.80 9.11 22.28
C ARG A 60 -13.40 9.61 22.67
N SER A 61 -12.40 8.74 22.56
CA SER A 61 -11.06 9.02 23.05
C SER A 61 -10.15 9.67 22.01
N THR A 62 -10.51 9.63 20.73
CA THR A 62 -9.63 10.09 19.65
C THR A 62 -9.89 11.56 19.34
N VAL A 63 -8.84 12.38 19.31
CA VAL A 63 -8.98 13.79 18.97
C VAL A 63 -8.97 13.95 17.45
N ILE A 64 -9.90 14.76 16.91
CA ILE A 64 -10.14 14.91 15.46
C ILE A 64 -8.85 15.31 14.70
N TYR A 65 -7.97 16.12 15.30
CA TYR A 65 -6.72 16.53 14.65
C TYR A 65 -5.73 15.37 14.45
N GLU A 66 -5.79 14.30 15.26
CA GLU A 66 -4.85 13.17 15.12
C GLU A 66 -5.06 12.42 13.79
N TYR A 67 -6.25 12.48 13.20
CA TYR A 67 -6.55 11.92 11.89
C TYR A 67 -5.94 12.71 10.72
N SER A 68 -5.57 13.98 10.94
CA SER A 68 -4.99 14.82 9.90
C SER A 68 -3.58 14.38 9.52
N PHE A 69 -2.75 13.96 10.50
CA PHE A 69 -1.36 13.53 10.26
C PHE A 69 -1.21 12.40 9.24
N PRO A 70 -1.90 11.24 9.38
CA PRO A 70 -1.80 10.18 8.39
C PRO A 70 -2.37 10.58 7.03
N SER A 71 -3.36 11.49 6.99
CA SER A 71 -3.92 11.97 5.72
C SER A 71 -2.96 12.90 4.96
N ILE A 72 -2.39 13.90 5.65
CA ILE A 72 -1.41 14.82 5.07
C ILE A 72 -0.20 14.05 4.55
N SER A 73 0.34 13.14 5.36
CA SER A 73 1.48 12.31 4.97
C SER A 73 1.15 11.38 3.80
N ASN A 74 -0.05 10.79 3.75
CA ASN A 74 -0.48 9.99 2.60
C ASN A 74 -0.58 10.83 1.32
N MET A 75 -1.03 12.09 1.43
CA MET A 75 -1.10 12.96 0.27
C MET A 75 0.29 13.39 -0.22
N LEU A 76 1.19 13.78 0.68
CA LEU A 76 2.58 14.10 0.33
C LEU A 76 3.29 12.89 -0.29
N SER A 77 3.10 11.70 0.27
CA SER A 77 3.56 10.45 -0.31
C SER A 77 3.04 10.26 -1.74
N SER A 78 1.74 10.41 -1.96
CA SER A 78 1.14 10.29 -3.29
C SER A 78 1.73 11.30 -4.28
N TRP A 79 1.90 12.55 -3.87
CA TRP A 79 2.54 13.59 -4.70
C TRP A 79 3.96 13.21 -5.07
N CYS A 80 4.80 12.87 -4.09
CA CYS A 80 6.18 12.46 -4.32
C CYS A 80 6.26 11.25 -5.25
N GLN A 81 5.33 10.30 -5.13
CA GLN A 81 5.28 9.14 -6.02
C GLN A 81 4.95 9.54 -7.47
N TYR A 82 3.95 10.40 -7.68
CA TYR A 82 3.56 10.83 -9.02
C TYR A 82 4.62 11.71 -9.67
N GLU A 83 5.24 12.61 -8.92
CA GLU A 83 6.35 13.41 -9.43
C GLU A 83 7.62 12.57 -9.64
N ALA A 84 7.87 11.53 -8.83
CA ALA A 84 8.98 10.61 -9.04
C ALA A 84 8.85 9.85 -10.36
N LEU A 85 7.62 9.56 -10.80
CA LEU A 85 7.37 8.94 -12.11
C LEU A 85 7.84 9.82 -13.27
N ARG A 86 8.05 11.13 -13.04
CA ARG A 86 8.65 11.99 -14.07
C ARG A 86 10.10 11.64 -14.33
N TYR A 87 10.85 11.34 -13.28
CA TYR A 87 12.29 11.12 -13.31
C TYR A 87 12.69 9.63 -13.31
N VAL A 88 11.73 8.74 -13.01
CA VAL A 88 11.98 7.33 -12.73
C VAL A 88 10.88 6.47 -13.34
N SER A 89 11.28 5.38 -14.00
CA SER A 89 10.34 4.44 -14.61
C SER A 89 9.40 3.77 -13.59
N PHE A 90 8.19 3.40 -14.04
CA PHE A 90 7.20 2.73 -13.18
C PHE A 90 7.74 1.44 -12.51
N PRO A 91 8.49 0.56 -13.20
CA PRO A 91 9.17 -0.56 -12.56
C PRO A 91 10.11 -0.10 -11.44
N ALA A 92 10.98 0.89 -11.70
CA ALA A 92 11.92 1.37 -10.68
C ALA A 92 11.23 1.95 -9.43
N THR A 93 10.07 2.62 -9.57
CA THR A 93 9.28 3.05 -8.40
C THR A 93 8.67 1.87 -7.61
N THR A 94 8.20 0.85 -8.32
CA THR A 94 7.67 -0.39 -7.70
C THR A 94 8.75 -1.14 -6.95
N LEU A 95 9.98 -1.07 -7.45
CA LEU A 95 11.13 -1.66 -6.82
C LEU A 95 11.58 -0.87 -5.59
N PHE A 96 11.60 0.46 -5.67
CA PHE A 96 11.89 1.31 -4.52
C PHE A 96 10.91 1.08 -3.36
N LYS A 97 9.63 0.80 -3.65
CA LYS A 97 8.62 0.39 -2.66
C LYS A 97 8.99 -0.89 -1.91
N SER A 98 9.72 -1.81 -2.53
CA SER A 98 10.11 -3.06 -1.86
C SER A 98 11.08 -2.83 -0.70
N PHE A 99 11.86 -1.75 -0.73
CA PHE A 99 12.77 -1.35 0.35
C PHE A 99 12.06 -0.70 1.55
N LYS A 100 10.75 -0.44 1.46
CA LYS A 100 9.94 0.22 2.50
C LYS A 100 10.06 -0.41 3.89
N LEU A 101 10.39 -1.71 3.97
CA LEU A 101 10.47 -2.43 5.25
C LEU A 101 11.42 -1.76 6.26
N GLY A 102 12.62 -1.37 5.83
CA GLY A 102 13.60 -0.71 6.71
C GLY A 102 13.10 0.64 7.24
N PRO A 103 12.72 1.59 6.36
CA PRO A 103 12.13 2.87 6.76
C PRO A 103 10.91 2.74 7.68
N VAL A 104 10.02 1.76 7.45
CA VAL A 104 8.87 1.51 8.32
C VAL A 104 9.29 1.11 9.73
N MET A 105 10.30 0.25 9.89
CA MET A 105 10.80 -0.13 11.22
C MET A 105 11.47 1.03 11.94
N LEU A 106 12.26 1.83 11.21
CA LEU A 106 12.93 3.01 11.77
C LEU A 106 11.88 4.04 12.23
N MET A 107 10.89 4.31 11.39
CA MET A 107 9.79 5.22 11.71
C MET A 107 8.96 4.73 12.90
N GLY A 108 8.77 3.41 13.03
CA GLY A 108 8.10 2.82 14.20
C GLY A 108 8.82 3.10 15.52
N LYS A 109 10.17 3.17 15.49
CA LYS A 109 10.99 3.58 16.64
C LYS A 109 10.88 5.08 16.91
N LEU A 110 10.93 5.91 15.85
CA LEU A 110 10.81 7.38 15.97
C LEU A 110 9.45 7.82 16.53
N ILE A 111 8.36 7.19 16.09
CA ILE A 111 7.01 7.48 16.56
C ILE A 111 6.74 6.87 17.95
N GLY A 112 7.61 6.00 18.45
CA GLY A 112 7.48 5.37 19.76
C GLY A 112 6.46 4.22 19.82
N ASN A 113 6.15 3.60 18.67
CA ASN A 113 5.14 2.54 18.60
C ASN A 113 5.65 1.21 19.19
N LYS A 114 6.85 0.79 18.80
CA LYS A 114 7.48 -0.47 19.22
C LYS A 114 9.00 -0.37 19.11
N GLN A 115 9.71 -1.02 20.02
CA GLN A 115 11.14 -1.25 19.89
C GLN A 115 11.36 -2.57 19.15
N TYR A 116 12.15 -2.51 18.08
CA TYR A 116 12.53 -3.70 17.32
C TYR A 116 13.96 -4.11 17.72
N PRO A 117 14.20 -5.41 17.92
CA PRO A 117 15.54 -5.91 18.17
C PRO A 117 16.43 -5.71 16.94
N VAL A 118 17.73 -5.52 17.15
CA VAL A 118 18.70 -5.22 16.08
C VAL A 118 18.65 -6.26 14.95
N TYR A 119 18.39 -7.53 15.27
CA TYR A 119 18.27 -8.58 14.27
C TYR A 119 17.17 -8.30 13.22
N ASP A 120 16.06 -7.66 13.59
CA ASP A 120 14.95 -7.39 12.66
C ASP A 120 15.38 -6.35 11.61
N TYR A 121 16.23 -5.40 12.01
CA TYR A 121 16.84 -4.44 11.10
C TYR A 121 17.86 -5.11 10.17
N CYS A 122 18.70 -6.02 10.69
CA CYS A 122 19.62 -6.79 9.85
C CYS A 122 18.87 -7.61 8.80
N VAL A 123 17.77 -8.28 9.18
CA VAL A 123 16.95 -9.04 8.23
C VAL A 123 16.30 -8.12 7.19
N ALA A 124 15.82 -6.94 7.59
CA ALA A 124 15.29 -5.95 6.63
C ALA A 124 16.34 -5.46 5.64
N LEU A 125 17.59 -5.26 6.08
CA LEU A 125 18.71 -4.91 5.20
C LEU A 125 19.04 -6.05 4.24
N VAL A 126 19.08 -7.30 4.72
CA VAL A 126 19.30 -8.48 3.85
C VAL A 126 18.20 -8.59 2.79
N ILE A 127 16.94 -8.36 3.17
CA ILE A 127 15.81 -8.32 2.21
C ILE A 127 16.03 -7.20 1.18
N GLY A 128 16.40 -6.00 1.62
CA GLY A 128 16.72 -4.89 0.71
C GLY A 128 17.86 -5.23 -0.26
N CYS A 129 19.00 -5.68 0.26
CA CYS A 129 20.15 -6.05 -0.55
C CYS A 129 19.82 -7.18 -1.54
N GLY A 130 19.09 -8.21 -1.12
CA GLY A 130 18.69 -9.31 -2.00
C GLY A 130 17.80 -8.84 -3.16
N ILE A 131 16.88 -7.91 -2.89
CA ILE A 131 16.04 -7.29 -3.93
C ILE A 131 16.91 -6.44 -4.88
N ALA A 132 17.85 -5.65 -4.36
CA ALA A 132 18.77 -4.86 -5.17
C ALA A 132 19.62 -5.72 -6.11
N ILE A 133 20.19 -6.81 -5.59
CA ILE A 133 21.03 -7.76 -6.34
C ILE A 133 20.20 -8.46 -7.43
N PHE A 134 19.01 -8.94 -7.08
CA PHE A 134 18.09 -9.59 -8.01
C PHE A 134 17.74 -8.69 -9.19
N MET A 135 17.39 -7.43 -8.90
CA MET A 135 17.02 -6.47 -9.93
C MET A 135 18.19 -6.01 -10.79
N SER A 136 19.37 -5.78 -10.20
CA SER A 136 20.57 -5.40 -10.95
C SER A 136 21.00 -6.47 -11.96
N SER A 137 20.53 -7.70 -11.77
CA SER A 137 20.85 -8.88 -12.56
C SER A 137 19.85 -9.18 -13.68
N THR A 138 18.73 -8.45 -13.73
CA THR A 138 17.71 -8.60 -14.77
C THR A 138 17.74 -7.36 -15.65
N ASP A 139 18.13 -7.51 -16.91
CA ASP A 139 18.38 -6.37 -17.81
C ASP A 139 17.13 -5.48 -17.99
N ASP A 140 15.93 -6.05 -18.00
CA ASP A 140 14.64 -5.31 -18.07
C ASP A 140 14.22 -4.64 -16.74
N LEU A 141 14.82 -5.02 -15.61
CA LEU A 141 14.52 -4.48 -14.27
C LEU A 141 15.69 -3.67 -13.68
N ARG A 142 16.71 -3.39 -14.50
CA ARG A 142 17.80 -2.51 -14.08
C ARG A 142 17.24 -1.19 -13.56
N PHE A 143 17.90 -0.65 -12.55
CA PHE A 143 17.57 0.65 -11.95
C PHE A 143 17.85 1.76 -12.97
N SER A 144 16.97 1.91 -13.96
CA SER A 144 17.03 2.97 -14.95
C SER A 144 16.53 4.26 -14.32
N PHE A 145 17.32 4.82 -13.40
CA PHE A 145 17.19 6.22 -12.97
C PHE A 145 17.54 7.20 -14.10
N SER A 146 18.14 6.69 -15.17
CA SER A 146 18.65 7.45 -16.31
C SER A 146 17.66 7.60 -17.47
N GLN A 147 16.43 7.09 -17.32
CA GLN A 147 15.44 7.11 -18.38
C GLN A 147 14.08 7.54 -17.82
N ASP A 148 13.61 8.70 -18.28
CA ASP A 148 12.27 9.21 -17.99
C ASP A 148 11.21 8.30 -18.63
N TYR A 149 9.95 8.46 -18.21
CA TYR A 149 8.78 7.81 -18.81
C TYR A 149 8.64 8.08 -20.34
N LEU A 150 9.31 9.11 -20.86
CA LEU A 150 9.41 9.47 -22.28
C LEU A 150 10.59 8.81 -23.02
N GLY A 151 11.43 8.03 -22.34
CA GLY A 151 12.54 7.30 -22.95
C GLY A 151 13.84 8.11 -23.14
N ASN A 152 13.87 9.38 -22.74
CA ASN A 152 15.03 10.27 -22.90
C ASN A 152 16.12 10.00 -21.85
N THR A 153 17.38 10.19 -22.25
CA THR A 153 18.54 10.08 -21.36
C THR A 153 18.65 11.34 -20.51
N GLU A 154 18.36 11.20 -19.22
CA GLU A 154 18.34 12.31 -18.27
C GLU A 154 19.74 12.80 -17.86
N THR A 155 19.85 14.10 -17.60
CA THR A 155 21.03 14.72 -16.97
C THR A 155 21.21 14.20 -15.53
N ASP A 156 22.44 14.16 -15.01
CA ASP A 156 22.72 13.62 -13.67
C ASP A 156 21.91 14.31 -12.55
N SER A 157 21.57 15.59 -12.71
CA SER A 157 20.73 16.35 -11.77
C SER A 157 19.30 15.81 -11.64
N ALA A 158 18.70 15.34 -12.73
CA ALA A 158 17.35 14.80 -12.73
C ALA A 158 17.28 13.42 -12.06
N LYS A 159 18.31 12.58 -12.24
CA LYS A 159 18.44 11.28 -11.56
C LYS A 159 18.40 11.43 -10.04
N TRP A 160 19.21 12.36 -9.51
CA TRP A 160 19.25 12.66 -8.08
C TRP A 160 17.92 13.21 -7.56
N THR A 161 17.23 14.01 -8.36
CA THR A 161 15.89 14.53 -8.02
C THR A 161 14.88 13.39 -7.87
N GLY A 162 14.85 12.43 -8.80
CA GLY A 162 14.01 11.23 -8.71
C GLY A 162 14.30 10.38 -7.47
N VAL A 163 15.58 10.16 -7.15
CA VAL A 163 16.01 9.44 -5.93
C VAL A 163 15.56 10.17 -4.65
N MET A 164 15.69 11.50 -4.61
CA MET A 164 15.23 12.30 -3.47
C MET A 164 13.72 12.21 -3.29
N LEU A 165 12.95 12.32 -4.38
CA LEU A 165 11.49 12.19 -4.32
C LEU A 165 11.04 10.82 -3.84
N LEU A 166 11.68 9.75 -4.31
CA LEU A 166 11.38 8.39 -3.87
C LEU A 166 11.73 8.18 -2.39
N SER A 167 12.81 8.80 -1.92
CA SER A 167 13.18 8.81 -0.50
C SER A 167 12.10 9.51 0.35
N PHE A 168 11.60 10.67 -0.07
CA PHE A 168 10.48 11.35 0.60
C PHE A 168 9.19 10.53 0.55
N TYR A 169 8.88 9.91 -0.59
CA TYR A 169 7.76 9.00 -0.73
C TYR A 169 7.82 7.88 0.33
N LEU A 170 8.97 7.19 0.47
CA LEU A 170 9.14 6.14 1.48
C LEU A 170 9.00 6.68 2.91
N PHE A 171 9.55 7.85 3.19
CA PHE A 171 9.45 8.48 4.49
C PHE A 171 8.00 8.74 4.89
N PHE A 172 7.24 9.43 4.02
CA PHE A 172 5.84 9.77 4.27
C PHE A 172 4.94 8.52 4.27
N ASP A 173 5.17 7.56 3.39
CA ASP A 173 4.39 6.31 3.36
C ASP A 173 4.66 5.45 4.61
N SER A 174 5.91 5.47 5.11
CA SER A 174 6.28 4.83 6.37
C SER A 174 5.65 5.53 7.58
N PHE A 175 5.65 6.86 7.59
CA PHE A 175 4.99 7.67 8.61
C PHE A 175 3.49 7.36 8.66
N THR A 176 2.80 7.39 7.53
CA THR A 176 1.35 7.15 7.45
C THR A 176 0.98 5.80 8.06
N SER A 177 1.62 4.73 7.61
CA SER A 177 1.31 3.37 8.10
C SER A 177 1.64 3.20 9.59
N GLN A 178 2.74 3.76 10.07
CA GLN A 178 3.09 3.71 11.49
C GLN A 178 2.17 4.57 12.35
N PHE A 179 1.79 5.76 11.91
CA PHE A 179 0.87 6.62 12.65
C PHE A 179 -0.53 5.99 12.73
N GLN A 180 -1.01 5.37 11.65
CA GLN A 180 -2.24 4.58 11.66
C GLN A 180 -2.16 3.41 12.65
N SER A 181 -1.02 2.69 12.66
CA SER A 181 -0.79 1.63 13.65
C SER A 181 -0.76 2.15 15.09
N ARG A 182 -0.26 3.37 15.32
CA ARG A 182 -0.27 4.03 16.63
C ARG A 182 -1.68 4.35 17.08
N LEU A 183 -2.49 4.92 16.20
CA LEU A 183 -3.88 5.27 16.48
C LEU A 183 -4.69 4.04 16.91
N PHE A 184 -4.58 2.92 16.18
CA PHE A 184 -5.25 1.68 16.56
C PHE A 184 -4.73 1.06 17.87
N GLN A 185 -3.47 1.30 18.26
CA GLN A 185 -2.92 0.81 19.53
C GLN A 185 -3.30 1.70 20.71
N ARG A 186 -3.36 3.02 20.50
CA ARG A 186 -3.72 4.01 21.53
C ARG A 186 -5.22 4.03 21.81
N HIS A 187 -6.03 3.86 20.77
CA HIS A 187 -7.49 3.90 20.83
C HIS A 187 -8.03 2.53 20.40
N LEU A 188 -8.15 1.60 21.36
CA LEU A 188 -8.63 0.23 21.11
C LEU A 188 -10.09 0.20 20.62
N ASP A 189 -10.87 1.22 20.98
CA ASP A 189 -12.23 1.46 20.56
C ASP A 189 -12.33 1.98 19.10
N LEU A 190 -11.22 2.39 18.49
CA LEU A 190 -11.20 2.95 17.14
C LEU A 190 -11.63 1.92 16.09
N SER A 191 -12.69 2.23 15.37
CA SER A 191 -13.16 1.42 14.25
C SER A 191 -12.30 1.62 12.99
N ILE A 192 -12.13 0.55 12.21
CA ILE A 192 -11.48 0.60 10.89
C ILE A 192 -12.22 1.59 9.98
N VAL A 193 -13.55 1.56 10.03
CA VAL A 193 -14.43 2.37 9.18
C VAL A 193 -14.35 3.85 9.59
N GLU A 194 -14.22 4.13 10.89
CA GLU A 194 -14.07 5.50 11.41
C GLU A 194 -12.74 6.11 10.94
N LEU A 195 -11.62 5.38 11.09
CA LEU A 195 -10.33 5.87 10.62
C LEU A 195 -10.31 6.04 9.10
N MET A 196 -10.92 5.11 8.35
CA MET A 196 -11.05 5.22 6.90
C MET A 196 -11.85 6.46 6.49
N PHE A 197 -12.98 6.71 7.14
CA PHE A 197 -13.80 7.90 6.88
C PHE A 197 -13.04 9.18 7.21
N ALA A 198 -12.47 9.29 8.41
CA ALA A 198 -11.75 10.49 8.84
C ALA A 198 -10.55 10.79 7.93
N THR A 199 -9.72 9.79 7.64
CA THR A 199 -8.57 9.98 6.75
C THR A 199 -8.98 10.27 5.31
N SER A 200 -10.09 9.70 4.82
CA SER A 200 -10.63 10.02 3.48
C SER A 200 -11.23 11.42 3.42
N ALA A 201 -11.86 11.90 4.50
CA ALA A 201 -12.42 13.24 4.58
C ALA A 201 -11.30 14.30 4.50
N PHE A 202 -10.27 14.18 5.34
CA PHE A 202 -9.09 15.05 5.26
C PHE A 202 -8.40 14.95 3.90
N SER A 203 -8.25 13.75 3.34
CA SER A 203 -7.57 13.56 2.04
C SER A 203 -8.37 14.16 0.88
N THR A 204 -9.70 14.19 0.96
CA THR A 204 -10.58 14.79 -0.05
C THR A 204 -10.52 16.31 0.01
N VAL A 205 -10.51 16.91 1.20
CA VAL A 205 -10.33 18.36 1.35
C VAL A 205 -8.97 18.78 0.80
N LEU A 206 -7.92 18.06 1.19
CA LEU A 206 -6.57 18.34 0.75
C LEU A 206 -6.40 18.18 -0.77
N SER A 207 -7.01 17.15 -1.38
CA SER A 207 -6.99 16.97 -2.84
C SER A 207 -7.89 17.95 -3.59
N ALA A 208 -8.94 18.47 -2.97
CA ALA A 208 -9.73 19.57 -3.53
C ALA A 208 -8.89 20.84 -3.66
N VAL A 209 -8.10 21.16 -2.62
CA VAL A 209 -7.21 22.33 -2.63
C VAL A 209 -6.17 22.22 -3.75
N THR A 210 -5.56 21.04 -3.93
CA THR A 210 -4.59 20.84 -5.02
C THR A 210 -5.25 20.94 -6.39
N LEU A 211 -6.45 20.39 -6.56
CA LEU A 211 -7.20 20.43 -7.82
C LEU A 211 -7.61 21.86 -8.22
N VAL A 212 -7.97 22.70 -7.25
CA VAL A 212 -8.27 24.12 -7.49
C VAL A 212 -6.98 24.86 -7.89
N HIS A 213 -5.86 24.55 -7.24
CA HIS A 213 -4.58 25.20 -7.52
C HIS A 213 -4.04 24.86 -8.92
N THR A 214 -4.20 23.61 -9.38
CA THR A 214 -3.75 23.16 -10.70
C THR A 214 -4.65 23.60 -11.85
N LYS A 215 -5.81 24.21 -11.58
CA LYS A 215 -6.82 24.64 -12.57
C LYS A 215 -7.34 23.52 -13.47
N GLU A 216 -7.16 22.25 -13.09
CA GLU A 216 -7.63 21.09 -13.85
C GLU A 216 -9.12 20.77 -13.62
N LEU A 217 -9.77 21.42 -12.64
CA LEU A 217 -11.15 21.12 -12.25
C LEU A 217 -12.17 21.30 -13.40
N SER A 218 -12.15 22.46 -14.05
CA SER A 218 -13.08 22.80 -15.13
C SER A 218 -12.94 21.88 -16.35
N PRO A 219 -11.73 21.65 -16.91
CA PRO A 219 -11.57 20.79 -18.07
C PRO A 219 -11.82 19.31 -17.75
N ALA A 220 -11.47 18.83 -16.55
CA ALA A 220 -11.76 17.46 -16.15
C ALA A 220 -13.26 17.20 -15.98
N TYR A 221 -14.01 18.17 -15.44
CA TYR A 221 -15.46 18.06 -15.28
C TYR A 221 -16.18 18.03 -16.64
N ALA A 222 -15.77 18.89 -17.57
CA ALA A 222 -16.31 18.91 -18.93
C ALA A 222 -16.09 17.55 -19.62
N PHE A 223 -14.87 17.00 -19.53
CA PHE A 223 -14.53 15.69 -20.09
C PHE A 223 -15.36 14.55 -19.50
N VAL A 224 -15.60 14.56 -18.19
CA VAL A 224 -16.43 13.54 -17.52
C VAL A 224 -17.89 13.62 -17.93
N MET A 225 -18.43 14.82 -18.18
CA MET A 225 -19.79 15.00 -18.67
C MET A 225 -19.96 14.62 -20.14
N GLU A 226 -18.92 14.81 -20.93
CA GLU A 226 -18.92 14.49 -22.36
C GLU A 226 -18.81 12.98 -22.64
N HIS A 227 -18.23 12.21 -21.70
CA HIS A 227 -17.97 10.79 -21.86
C HIS A 227 -18.66 9.92 -20.81
N SER A 228 -19.91 9.53 -21.08
CA SER A 228 -20.71 8.71 -20.15
C SER A 228 -20.13 7.32 -19.84
N GLU A 229 -19.34 6.73 -20.75
CA GLU A 229 -18.67 5.44 -20.55
C GLU A 229 -17.65 5.46 -19.41
N ILE A 230 -17.12 6.65 -19.09
CA ILE A 230 -16.11 6.84 -18.05
C ILE A 230 -16.68 6.64 -16.64
N HIS A 231 -17.99 6.89 -16.45
CA HIS A 231 -18.64 6.75 -15.14
C HIS A 231 -18.58 5.32 -14.58
N LEU A 232 -18.80 4.30 -15.42
CA LEU A 232 -18.75 2.90 -14.98
C LEU A 232 -17.32 2.50 -14.61
N HIS A 233 -16.32 3.00 -15.33
CA HIS A 233 -14.91 2.80 -15.00
C HIS A 233 -14.55 3.45 -13.66
N PHE A 234 -14.96 4.70 -13.43
CA PHE A 234 -14.78 5.36 -12.13
C PHE A 234 -15.47 4.62 -10.99
N PHE A 235 -16.68 4.13 -11.20
CA PHE A 235 -17.43 3.40 -10.18
C PHE A 235 -16.73 2.09 -9.78
N MET A 236 -16.35 1.27 -10.76
CA MET A 236 -15.63 0.02 -10.52
C MET A 236 -14.24 0.26 -9.88
N PHE A 237 -13.52 1.27 -10.37
CA PHE A 237 -12.25 1.70 -9.79
C PHE A 237 -12.39 2.12 -8.32
N SER A 238 -13.45 2.86 -8.00
CA SER A 238 -13.73 3.36 -6.66
C SER A 238 -14.12 2.26 -5.67
N ILE A 239 -14.96 1.30 -6.08
CA ILE A 239 -15.28 0.12 -5.27
C ILE A 239 -14.01 -0.66 -4.96
N CYS A 240 -13.21 -0.95 -5.99
CA CYS A 240 -11.96 -1.67 -5.85
C CYS A 240 -10.98 -0.96 -4.90
N SER A 241 -10.82 0.35 -5.06
CA SER A 241 -10.01 1.22 -4.20
C SER A 241 -10.47 1.19 -2.73
N THR A 242 -11.78 1.29 -2.50
CA THR A 242 -12.35 1.28 -1.14
C THR A 242 -12.15 -0.08 -0.46
N ILE A 243 -12.40 -1.18 -1.17
CA ILE A 243 -12.14 -2.54 -0.66
C ILE A 243 -10.65 -2.72 -0.35
N GLY A 244 -9.78 -2.22 -1.21
CA GLY A 244 -8.33 -2.23 -1.00
C GLY A 244 -7.94 -1.50 0.29
N GLN A 245 -8.48 -0.29 0.49
CA GLN A 245 -8.23 0.50 1.70
C GLN A 245 -8.75 -0.17 2.98
N LEU A 246 -9.93 -0.80 2.92
CA LEU A 246 -10.46 -1.58 4.05
C LEU A 246 -9.49 -2.69 4.46
N PHE A 247 -8.94 -3.43 3.49
CA PHE A 247 -7.95 -4.46 3.78
C PHE A 247 -6.64 -3.89 4.35
N ILE A 248 -6.15 -2.75 3.84
CA ILE A 248 -4.97 -2.08 4.40
C ILE A 248 -5.20 -1.76 5.88
N PHE A 249 -6.29 -1.06 6.19
CA PHE A 249 -6.58 -0.68 7.57
C PHE A 249 -6.83 -1.89 8.47
N TYR A 250 -7.51 -2.92 7.96
CA TYR A 250 -7.71 -4.18 8.68
C TYR A 250 -6.37 -4.86 9.01
N THR A 251 -5.45 -4.94 8.05
CA THR A 251 -4.14 -5.53 8.28
C THR A 251 -3.32 -4.70 9.28
N ILE A 252 -3.33 -3.38 9.16
CA ILE A 252 -2.61 -2.50 10.09
C ILE A 252 -3.21 -2.59 11.51
N LYS A 253 -4.54 -2.63 11.65
CA LYS A 253 -5.21 -2.76 12.95
C LYS A 253 -4.85 -4.08 13.66
N ASN A 254 -4.93 -5.20 12.95
CA ASN A 254 -4.74 -6.52 13.56
C ASN A 254 -3.26 -6.93 13.70
N PHE A 255 -2.41 -6.59 12.72
CA PHE A 255 -1.03 -7.09 12.65
C PHE A 255 0.03 -5.99 12.75
N GLY A 256 -0.36 -4.71 12.66
CA GLY A 256 0.53 -3.56 12.69
C GLY A 256 1.20 -3.23 11.35
N ALA A 257 1.80 -2.04 11.28
CA ALA A 257 2.40 -1.49 10.05
C ALA A 257 3.57 -2.34 9.48
N VAL A 258 4.36 -2.98 10.34
CA VAL A 258 5.51 -3.78 9.90
C VAL A 258 5.07 -5.08 9.22
N VAL A 259 4.02 -5.74 9.72
CA VAL A 259 3.48 -6.94 9.08
C VAL A 259 2.79 -6.58 7.77
N PHE A 260 2.03 -5.48 7.76
CA PHE A 260 1.46 -4.94 6.52
C PHE A 260 2.55 -4.73 5.45
N THR A 261 3.66 -4.10 5.83
CA THR A 261 4.78 -3.86 4.90
C THR A 261 5.43 -5.17 4.44
N LEU A 262 5.62 -6.14 5.34
CA LEU A 262 6.12 -7.47 4.97
C LEU A 262 5.21 -8.16 3.95
N MET A 263 3.89 -8.15 4.17
CA MET A 263 2.91 -8.75 3.25
C MET A 263 2.98 -8.09 1.87
N MET A 264 3.13 -6.76 1.82
CA MET A 264 3.24 -6.02 0.57
C MET A 264 4.55 -6.33 -0.17
N THR A 265 5.69 -6.36 0.51
CA THR A 265 6.99 -6.72 -0.09
C THR A 265 7.00 -8.17 -0.58
N ALA A 266 6.46 -9.11 0.20
CA ALA A 266 6.36 -10.52 -0.21
C ALA A 266 5.50 -10.69 -1.48
N ARG A 267 4.38 -9.97 -1.58
CA ARG A 267 3.55 -9.95 -2.78
C ARG A 267 4.30 -9.45 -4.00
N ILE A 268 5.01 -8.32 -3.88
CA ILE A 268 5.76 -7.72 -4.99
C ILE A 268 6.85 -8.68 -5.44
N LEU A 269 7.59 -9.28 -4.50
CA LEU A 269 8.61 -10.26 -4.81
C LEU A 269 8.04 -11.48 -5.54
N LEU A 270 6.95 -12.06 -5.04
CA LEU A 270 6.29 -13.21 -5.69
C LEU A 270 5.82 -12.85 -7.10
N SER A 271 5.26 -11.66 -7.29
CA SER A 271 4.83 -11.19 -8.60
C SER A 271 6.00 -11.06 -9.57
N ILE A 272 7.13 -10.50 -9.13
CA ILE A 272 8.31 -10.33 -9.99
C ILE A 272 8.95 -11.70 -10.28
N ALA A 273 9.07 -12.56 -9.27
CA ALA A 273 9.62 -13.91 -9.44
C ALA A 273 8.80 -14.74 -10.44
N LEU A 274 7.47 -14.73 -10.30
CA LEU A 274 6.57 -15.41 -11.24
C LEU A 274 6.67 -14.82 -12.64
N SER A 275 6.74 -13.49 -12.78
CA SER A 275 6.93 -12.83 -14.07
C SER A 275 8.22 -13.28 -14.75
N CYS A 276 9.35 -13.33 -14.01
CA CYS A 276 10.61 -13.73 -14.61
C CYS A 276 10.61 -15.20 -15.07
N ILE A 277 9.97 -16.09 -14.29
CA ILE A 277 9.83 -17.52 -14.64
C ILE A 277 8.91 -17.69 -15.87
N LEU A 278 7.79 -16.98 -15.91
CA LEU A 278 6.77 -17.15 -16.95
C LEU A 278 7.18 -16.55 -18.30
N TYR A 279 7.85 -15.40 -18.29
CA TYR A 279 8.27 -14.69 -19.51
C TYR A 279 9.68 -15.06 -19.98
N GLY A 280 10.39 -15.91 -19.23
CA GLY A 280 11.70 -16.41 -19.64
C GLY A 280 12.77 -15.32 -19.78
N HIS A 281 12.68 -14.24 -18.98
CA HIS A 281 13.72 -13.21 -18.99
C HIS A 281 15.06 -13.83 -18.57
N PRO A 282 16.18 -13.48 -19.23
CA PRO A 282 17.49 -13.99 -18.86
C PRO A 282 17.88 -13.45 -17.48
N ILE A 283 17.70 -14.26 -16.44
CA ILE A 283 18.18 -13.95 -15.09
C ILE A 283 19.61 -14.45 -14.97
N SER A 284 20.54 -13.56 -14.61
CA SER A 284 21.92 -13.99 -14.34
C SER A 284 21.98 -14.90 -13.11
N ASN A 285 23.05 -15.71 -12.98
CA ASN A 285 23.26 -16.54 -11.79
C ASN A 285 23.24 -15.73 -10.48
N VAL A 286 23.67 -14.47 -10.54
CA VAL A 286 23.64 -13.51 -9.40
C VAL A 286 22.20 -13.11 -9.06
N GLY A 287 21.32 -13.02 -10.05
CA GLY A 287 19.90 -12.75 -9.84
C GLY A 287 19.19 -13.86 -9.07
N TYR A 288 19.42 -15.12 -9.45
CA TYR A 288 18.90 -16.27 -8.72
C TYR A 288 19.37 -16.31 -7.26
N LEU A 289 20.62 -15.95 -7.00
CA LEU A 289 21.16 -15.83 -5.65
C LEU A 289 20.46 -14.71 -4.85
N GLY A 290 20.21 -13.55 -5.47
CA GLY A 290 19.44 -12.47 -4.87
C GLY A 290 18.02 -12.91 -4.49
N LEU A 291 17.32 -13.60 -5.39
CA LEU A 291 15.97 -14.12 -5.13
C LEU A 291 15.96 -15.13 -3.97
N ALA A 292 16.89 -16.09 -3.98
CA ALA A 292 17.03 -17.08 -2.91
C ALA A 292 17.29 -16.41 -1.56
N LEU A 293 18.15 -15.39 -1.53
CA LEU A 293 18.46 -14.62 -0.31
C LEU A 293 17.21 -13.96 0.28
N VAL A 294 16.36 -13.34 -0.55
CA VAL A 294 15.13 -12.69 -0.07
C VAL A 294 14.14 -13.71 0.48
N VAL A 295 13.94 -14.83 -0.23
CA VAL A 295 13.03 -15.91 0.21
C VAL A 295 13.48 -16.46 1.56
N VAL A 296 14.77 -16.78 1.72
CA VAL A 296 15.33 -17.26 2.98
C VAL A 296 15.17 -16.24 4.10
N ALA A 297 15.45 -14.97 3.84
CA ALA A 297 15.34 -13.91 4.85
C ALA A 297 13.89 -13.70 5.33
N VAL A 298 12.91 -13.76 4.41
CA VAL A 298 11.48 -13.66 4.75
C VAL A 298 11.04 -14.90 5.54
N LEU A 299 11.40 -16.11 5.10
CA LEU A 299 11.05 -17.35 5.80
C LEU A 299 11.66 -17.40 7.21
N TYR A 300 12.94 -17.01 7.33
CA TYR A 300 13.63 -16.91 8.63
C TYR A 300 12.89 -15.95 9.57
N ARG A 301 12.45 -14.79 9.07
CA ARG A 301 11.71 -13.82 9.87
C ARG A 301 10.35 -14.33 10.30
N ILE A 302 9.62 -14.99 9.41
CA ILE A 302 8.33 -15.61 9.72
C ILE A 302 8.52 -16.67 10.80
N LYS A 303 9.50 -17.57 10.63
CA LYS A 303 9.82 -18.63 11.60
C LYS A 303 10.15 -18.05 12.97
N LYS A 304 11.06 -17.08 13.05
CA LYS A 304 11.44 -16.44 14.30
C LYS A 304 10.29 -15.69 14.97
N LYS A 305 9.38 -15.12 14.18
CA LYS A 305 8.17 -14.48 14.71
C LYS A 305 7.14 -15.51 15.21
N ALA A 306 7.06 -16.67 14.57
CA ALA A 306 6.25 -17.80 15.02
C ALA A 306 6.82 -18.44 16.31
N GLU A 307 8.14 -18.47 16.47
CA GLU A 307 8.81 -18.92 17.70
C GLU A 307 8.59 -17.95 18.88
N GLY A 308 8.40 -16.65 18.61
CA GLY A 308 8.22 -15.60 19.62
C GLY A 308 6.78 -15.23 19.99
N GLN A 309 5.76 -15.73 19.27
CA GLN A 309 4.34 -15.47 19.57
C GLN A 309 3.52 -16.74 19.34
N GLN A 310 2.86 -17.25 20.40
CA GLN A 310 1.76 -18.20 20.26
C GLN A 310 0.72 -17.59 19.31
N LEU A 311 0.63 -18.14 18.09
CA LEU A 311 -0.13 -17.55 16.97
C LEU A 311 -1.66 -17.58 17.16
N ILE A 312 -2.16 -18.23 18.21
CA ILE A 312 -3.59 -18.24 18.57
C ILE A 312 -3.71 -18.25 20.10
N ARG A 313 -3.96 -17.10 20.72
CA ARG A 313 -4.55 -17.07 22.07
C ARG A 313 -6.05 -17.11 21.87
N TRP A 314 -6.66 -18.29 22.02
CA TRP A 314 -8.11 -18.36 22.22
C TRP A 314 -8.43 -17.57 23.48
N GLN A 315 -8.93 -16.35 23.30
CA GLN A 315 -9.30 -15.47 24.40
C GLN A 315 -10.64 -15.97 24.94
N GLY A 316 -10.62 -16.92 25.89
CA GLY A 316 -11.83 -17.29 26.63
C GLY A 316 -12.01 -18.72 27.15
N MET A 317 -11.01 -19.62 27.08
CA MET A 317 -11.13 -20.93 27.73
C MET A 317 -10.00 -21.11 28.73
N ASP A 318 -10.34 -21.11 30.02
CA ASP A 318 -9.51 -21.76 31.03
C ASP A 318 -9.31 -23.22 30.60
N ASP A 319 -8.07 -23.69 30.72
CA ASP A 319 -7.60 -25.00 30.25
C ASP A 319 -8.44 -26.18 30.78
N ASP A 320 -9.14 -25.99 31.90
CA ASP A 320 -10.02 -27.00 32.49
C ASP A 320 -11.37 -27.12 31.76
N LYS A 321 -11.96 -26.02 31.30
CA LYS A 321 -13.20 -26.06 30.49
C LYS A 321 -12.98 -26.61 29.09
N GLY A 322 -11.77 -26.42 28.55
CA GLY A 322 -11.37 -27.03 27.27
C GLY A 322 -11.26 -28.55 27.35
N LYS A 323 -10.80 -29.08 28.48
CA LYS A 323 -10.74 -30.52 28.73
C LYS A 323 -12.13 -31.13 28.95
N GLU A 324 -13.02 -30.44 29.67
CA GLU A 324 -14.43 -30.87 29.83
C GLU A 324 -15.15 -30.97 28.48
N LEU A 325 -15.03 -29.96 27.61
CA LEU A 325 -15.71 -29.97 26.30
C LEU A 325 -15.18 -31.05 25.35
N VAL A 326 -13.89 -31.40 25.43
CA VAL A 326 -13.30 -32.50 24.65
C VAL A 326 -13.76 -33.86 25.20
N HIS A 327 -13.94 -33.96 26.52
CA HIS A 327 -14.47 -35.17 27.15
C HIS A 327 -15.97 -35.36 26.85
N GLU A 328 -16.74 -34.28 26.83
CA GLU A 328 -18.18 -34.26 26.48
C GLU A 328 -18.40 -34.58 24.99
N TRP A 329 -17.49 -34.15 24.11
CA TRP A 329 -17.50 -34.53 22.69
C TRP A 329 -17.21 -36.01 22.45
N HIS A 330 -16.38 -36.65 23.28
CA HIS A 330 -16.06 -38.07 23.14
C HIS A 330 -17.20 -38.98 23.64
N GLU A 331 -17.99 -38.57 24.63
CA GLU A 331 -19.17 -39.32 25.08
C GLU A 331 -20.31 -39.33 24.06
N HIS A 332 -20.41 -38.32 23.20
CA HIS A 332 -21.46 -38.23 22.18
C HIS A 332 -21.14 -38.96 20.85
N LEU A 333 -19.94 -39.53 20.71
CA LEU A 333 -19.53 -40.29 19.51
C LEU A 333 -19.61 -41.81 19.67
N ASP A 334 -19.89 -42.30 20.89
CA ASP A 334 -20.05 -43.74 21.19
C ASP A 334 -21.52 -44.15 21.45
N MET A 335 -22.50 -43.41 20.90
CA MET A 335 -23.92 -43.86 20.80
C MET A 335 -24.39 -44.03 19.36
#